data_AF-A0A3P1SLT8-F1
#
_entry.id   AF-A0A3P1SLT8-F1
#
_cell.length_a   1.000
_cell.length_b   1.000
_cell.length_c   1.000
_cell.angle_alpha   90.00
_cell.angle_beta   90.00
_cell.angle_gamma   90.00
#
_symmetry.space_group_name_H-M   'P 1'
#
loop_
_entity.id
_entity.type
_entity.pdbx_description
1 polymer ?
#
loop_
_entity_poly.entity_id
_entity_poly.type
_entity_poly.pdbx_seq_one_letter_code
_entity_poly.pdbx_strand_id
1 'polypeptide(L)'
;MARSNVFVGLISVSVIVSGCGGSGSKSNSSYITVAIPATSSERSYTAPAPNYQVTSVGSRSDNLAQNVIISSDTNGTIQNIEFQTNEGVISWDRSSGDQITTTSESGAFFTELTSQDNTKQGIIVTLDDYQSYGIWLTGLDTGNGSFGAVSSGELTPYTNIPTTGNFSFIGTTLGSYIDSSGNYYATTSQLNADVDFNSRSLSLETSGTIKVDLIGNELDAFDLNLEGNLTYAGSNHLSGNINTTNAGNSLTGTVSGHFYGPNTEQLGGVFDLSSDGLETLTGSFGAIKL
;
A
#
# COMPACT_ATOMS: atom_id res chain seq x y z
N MET A 1 -12.43 0.98 32.64
CA MET A 1 -11.62 0.74 31.42
C MET A 1 -10.77 1.98 31.20
N ALA A 2 -9.49 1.87 31.54
CA ALA A 2 -8.59 3.01 31.60
C ALA A 2 -8.08 3.36 30.20
N ARG A 3 -8.36 4.60 29.78
CA ARG A 3 -7.66 5.24 28.65
C ARG A 3 -6.25 5.57 29.13
N SER A 4 -5.25 4.88 28.60
CA SER A 4 -3.85 5.16 28.88
C SER A 4 -3.33 6.12 27.83
N ASN A 5 -3.09 7.38 28.24
CA ASN A 5 -2.30 8.34 27.48
C ASN A 5 -0.84 7.88 27.49
N VAL A 6 -0.24 7.60 26.33
CA VAL A 6 1.20 7.32 26.22
C VAL A 6 1.78 8.02 25.00
N PHE A 7 2.92 8.65 25.25
CA PHE A 7 3.72 9.55 24.43
C PHE A 7 4.09 9.01 23.03
N VAL A 8 4.06 9.92 22.06
CA VAL A 8 4.50 9.74 20.66
C VAL A 8 6.03 9.81 20.57
N GLY A 9 6.66 8.75 20.11
CA GLY A 9 8.06 8.74 19.67
C GLY A 9 8.13 9.01 18.17
N LEU A 10 8.67 10.16 17.80
CA LEU A 10 9.03 10.54 16.43
C LEU A 10 10.04 9.55 15.84
N ILE A 11 9.80 9.07 14.61
CA ILE A 11 10.87 8.52 13.78
C ILE A 11 11.77 9.70 13.40
N SER A 12 12.94 9.78 14.02
CA SER A 12 13.98 10.74 13.67
C SER A 12 14.74 10.24 12.44
N VAL A 13 14.36 10.71 11.25
CA VAL A 13 15.30 10.71 10.11
C VAL A 13 16.37 11.74 10.43
N SER A 14 17.56 11.28 10.85
CA SER A 14 18.70 12.16 11.11
C SER A 14 19.28 12.66 9.79
N VAL A 15 18.70 13.72 9.23
CA VAL A 15 19.34 14.45 8.12
C VAL A 15 20.23 15.53 8.73
N ILE A 16 21.55 15.30 8.73
CA ILE A 16 22.53 16.35 9.04
C ILE A 16 22.61 17.26 7.81
N VAL A 17 21.94 18.42 7.85
CA VAL A 17 22.16 19.51 6.88
C VAL A 17 22.72 20.72 7.61
N SER A 18 24.02 20.97 7.43
CA SER A 18 24.67 22.21 7.84
C SER A 18 24.33 23.32 6.84
N GLY A 19 23.31 24.12 7.14
CA GLY A 19 22.95 25.32 6.39
C GLY A 19 23.24 26.60 7.18
N CYS A 20 24.18 27.41 6.70
CA CYS A 20 24.55 28.70 7.27
C CYS A 20 23.66 29.84 6.74
N GLY A 21 22.99 30.56 7.66
CA GLY A 21 22.75 32.00 7.65
C GLY A 21 21.91 32.67 6.53
N GLY A 22 20.75 33.23 6.90
CA GLY A 22 20.05 34.26 6.10
C GLY A 22 18.71 34.69 6.68
N SER A 23 18.67 35.86 7.33
CA SER A 23 17.53 36.46 8.04
C SER A 23 16.46 37.04 7.09
N GLY A 24 15.19 36.68 7.32
CA GLY A 24 14.02 37.33 6.72
C GLY A 24 12.70 36.73 7.22
N SER A 25 12.01 37.42 8.14
CA SER A 25 10.74 36.98 8.71
C SER A 25 9.60 36.97 7.69
N LYS A 26 9.38 35.82 7.08
CA LYS A 26 8.05 35.25 6.86
C LYS A 26 7.93 34.11 7.87
N SER A 27 6.75 33.89 8.44
CA SER A 27 6.46 32.62 9.12
C SER A 27 6.43 31.54 8.04
N ASN A 28 7.61 31.10 7.59
CA ASN A 28 7.77 29.89 6.83
C ASN A 28 7.57 28.78 7.86
N SER A 29 6.41 28.13 7.85
CA SER A 29 6.36 26.77 8.33
C SER A 29 7.31 25.97 7.45
N SER A 30 8.51 25.70 7.95
CA SER A 30 9.49 24.89 7.22
C SER A 30 8.92 23.47 7.13
N TYR A 31 8.55 23.05 5.93
CA TYR A 31 8.18 21.67 5.66
C TYR A 31 9.43 20.86 5.29
N ILE A 32 9.48 19.62 5.73
CA ILE A 32 10.41 18.61 5.20
C ILE A 32 9.65 17.87 4.12
N THR A 33 10.23 17.75 2.93
CA THR A 33 9.65 16.97 1.82
C THR A 33 10.62 15.88 1.40
N VAL A 34 10.11 14.66 1.29
CA VAL A 34 10.86 13.47 0.90
C VAL A 34 10.18 12.82 -0.30
N ALA A 35 10.97 12.34 -1.25
CA ALA A 35 10.52 11.51 -2.35
C ALA A 35 11.02 10.07 -2.10
N ILE A 36 10.09 9.12 -2.07
CA ILE A 36 10.35 7.73 -1.75
C ILE A 36 10.01 6.86 -2.97
N PRO A 37 10.94 6.03 -3.47
CA PRO A 37 10.65 5.12 -4.57
C PRO A 37 9.44 4.25 -4.28
N ALA A 38 8.60 4.05 -5.28
CA ALA A 38 7.35 3.33 -5.14
C ALA A 38 6.95 2.58 -6.41
N THR A 39 6.09 1.60 -6.20
CA THR A 39 5.34 0.88 -7.23
C THR A 39 3.86 0.99 -6.91
N SER A 40 3.03 1.20 -7.93
CA SER A 40 1.57 1.17 -7.81
C SER A 40 0.90 0.32 -8.89
N SER A 41 -0.29 -0.17 -8.56
CA SER A 41 -1.23 -0.83 -9.47
C SER A 41 -2.62 -0.26 -9.25
N GLU A 42 -3.36 0.01 -10.31
CA GLU A 42 -4.68 0.63 -10.23
C GLU A 42 -5.64 0.12 -11.30
N ARG A 43 -6.94 0.38 -11.06
CA ARG A 43 -8.04 0.15 -11.99
C ARG A 43 -9.05 1.29 -11.87
N SER A 44 -9.66 1.65 -12.99
CA SER A 44 -10.85 2.50 -13.00
C SER A 44 -12.12 1.67 -12.74
N TYR A 45 -13.19 2.32 -12.31
CA TYR A 45 -14.50 1.71 -12.14
C TYR A 45 -15.64 2.67 -12.48
N THR A 46 -16.82 2.11 -12.78
CA THR A 46 -18.09 2.85 -12.89
C THR A 46 -19.10 2.31 -11.90
N ALA A 47 -19.69 3.19 -11.09
CA ALA A 47 -20.66 2.86 -10.05
C ALA A 47 -21.80 3.90 -10.04
N PRO A 48 -22.83 3.76 -10.88
CA PRO A 48 -23.84 4.80 -11.09
C PRO A 48 -24.58 5.19 -9.81
N ALA A 49 -24.96 6.47 -9.70
CA ALA A 49 -25.89 6.91 -8.67
C ALA A 49 -27.31 6.37 -8.96
N PRO A 50 -28.14 6.12 -7.93
CA PRO A 50 -27.88 6.32 -6.50
C PRO A 50 -27.44 5.07 -5.73
N ASN A 51 -27.30 3.92 -6.40
CA ASN A 51 -26.96 2.65 -5.74
C ASN A 51 -25.45 2.47 -5.53
N TYR A 52 -24.61 3.17 -6.29
CA TYR A 52 -23.15 3.15 -6.21
C TYR A 52 -22.55 1.73 -6.21
N GLN A 53 -23.26 0.80 -6.84
CA GLN A 53 -22.80 -0.55 -7.10
C GLN A 53 -21.95 -0.53 -8.36
N VAL A 54 -20.80 -1.18 -8.32
CA VAL A 54 -19.89 -1.23 -9.46
C VAL A 54 -20.54 -2.01 -10.60
N THR A 55 -20.47 -1.45 -11.80
CA THR A 55 -21.05 -2.00 -13.05
C THR A 55 -20.01 -2.27 -14.12
N SER A 56 -18.80 -1.73 -13.96
CA SER A 56 -17.65 -2.04 -14.80
C SER A 56 -16.36 -1.75 -14.06
N VAL A 57 -15.34 -2.56 -14.31
CA VAL A 57 -13.96 -2.33 -13.86
C VAL A 57 -13.06 -2.24 -15.10
N GLY A 58 -12.17 -1.26 -15.11
CA GLY A 58 -11.19 -1.05 -16.16
C GLY A 58 -10.07 -2.09 -16.16
N SER A 59 -9.25 -2.03 -17.20
CA SER A 59 -8.02 -2.82 -17.24
C SER A 59 -7.04 -2.37 -16.16
N ARG A 60 -6.24 -3.31 -15.67
CA ARG A 60 -5.12 -3.03 -14.78
C ARG A 60 -4.15 -2.04 -15.43
N SER A 61 -3.66 -1.12 -14.62
CA SER A 61 -2.64 -0.14 -14.98
C SER A 61 -1.55 -0.10 -13.91
N ASP A 62 -0.30 -0.30 -14.30
CA ASP A 62 0.85 -0.35 -13.39
C ASP A 62 1.76 0.86 -13.56
N ASN A 63 2.21 1.46 -12.45
CA ASN A 63 3.33 2.39 -12.44
C ASN A 63 4.42 1.89 -11.50
N LEU A 64 5.39 1.18 -12.09
CA LEU A 64 6.43 0.44 -11.35
C LEU A 64 7.65 1.29 -10.99
N ALA A 65 7.69 2.56 -11.37
CA ALA A 65 8.84 3.43 -11.17
C ALA A 65 8.40 4.88 -10.88
N GLN A 66 7.64 5.05 -9.79
CA GLN A 66 7.17 6.34 -9.31
C GLN A 66 7.83 6.71 -7.99
N ASN A 67 7.53 7.92 -7.51
CA ASN A 67 7.79 8.28 -6.11
C ASN A 67 6.48 8.57 -5.39
N VAL A 68 6.45 8.23 -4.10
CA VAL A 68 5.53 8.86 -3.13
C VAL A 68 6.25 10.07 -2.55
N ILE A 69 5.60 11.23 -2.64
CA ILE A 69 6.05 12.49 -2.06
C ILE A 69 5.32 12.70 -0.74
N ILE A 70 6.07 12.82 0.34
CA ILE A 70 5.53 13.12 1.67
C ILE A 70 6.10 14.45 2.14
N SER A 71 5.22 15.36 2.53
CA SER A 71 5.61 16.60 3.20
C SER A 71 5.13 16.57 4.65
N SER A 72 6.02 16.85 5.59
CA SER A 72 5.71 16.94 7.03
C SER A 72 6.13 18.29 7.60
N ASP A 73 5.48 18.70 8.69
CA ASP A 73 5.97 19.83 9.47
C ASP A 73 7.23 19.45 10.30
N THR A 74 7.80 20.43 11.00
CA THR A 74 8.96 20.23 11.88
C THR A 74 8.70 19.30 13.05
N ASN A 75 7.44 19.01 13.37
CA ASN A 75 7.04 18.07 14.41
C ASN A 75 6.75 16.67 13.83
N GLY A 76 7.13 16.42 12.58
CA GLY A 76 6.93 15.13 11.91
C GLY A 76 5.48 14.86 11.54
N THR A 77 4.57 15.82 11.70
CA THR A 77 3.17 15.61 11.33
C THR A 77 3.03 15.71 9.83
N ILE A 78 2.52 14.66 9.19
CA ILE A 78 2.28 14.60 7.75
C ILE A 78 1.26 15.68 7.37
N GLN A 79 1.60 16.45 6.34
CA GLN A 79 0.79 17.55 5.80
C GLN A 79 0.27 17.22 4.41
N ASN A 80 1.09 16.53 3.62
CA ASN A 80 0.75 16.11 2.26
C ASN A 80 1.30 14.71 1.99
N ILE A 81 0.51 13.89 1.29
CA ILE A 81 0.95 12.66 0.63
C ILE A 81 0.50 12.73 -0.82
N GLU A 82 1.42 12.54 -1.76
CA GLU A 82 1.15 12.59 -3.19
C GLU A 82 1.90 11.50 -3.94
N PHE A 83 1.29 10.92 -4.97
CA PHE A 83 1.99 10.09 -5.94
C PHE A 83 1.31 10.11 -7.32
N GLN A 84 2.10 9.87 -8.36
CA GLN A 84 1.63 9.79 -9.74
C GLN A 84 1.20 8.37 -10.08
N THR A 85 -0.04 8.19 -10.52
CA THR A 85 -0.52 6.97 -11.17
C THR A 85 -0.63 7.19 -12.68
N ASN A 86 -1.04 6.17 -13.43
CA ASN A 86 -1.24 6.33 -14.87
C ASN A 86 -2.53 7.11 -15.18
N GLU A 87 -3.52 7.06 -14.27
CA GLU A 87 -4.77 7.82 -14.35
C GLU A 87 -4.62 9.28 -13.87
N GLY A 88 -3.57 9.61 -13.12
CA GLY A 88 -3.31 11.00 -12.70
C GLY A 88 -2.52 11.11 -11.41
N VAL A 89 -2.50 12.30 -10.83
CA VAL A 89 -1.90 12.52 -9.51
C VAL A 89 -2.95 12.23 -8.44
N ILE A 90 -2.59 11.39 -7.47
CA ILE A 90 -3.37 11.14 -6.26
C ILE A 90 -2.70 11.91 -5.13
N SER A 91 -3.45 12.78 -4.45
CA SER A 91 -2.94 13.59 -3.35
C SER A 91 -3.96 13.78 -2.23
N TRP A 92 -3.47 13.83 -1.00
CA TRP A 92 -4.19 14.39 0.15
C TRP A 92 -3.35 15.47 0.79
N ASP A 93 -3.94 16.65 0.96
CA ASP A 93 -3.29 17.83 1.50
C ASP A 93 -4.15 18.50 2.58
N ARG A 94 -3.63 18.58 3.80
CA ARG A 94 -4.31 19.24 4.92
C ARG A 94 -4.59 20.71 4.66
N SER A 95 -3.77 21.39 3.84
CA SER A 95 -4.00 22.79 3.48
C SER A 95 -5.25 22.97 2.60
N SER A 96 -5.60 21.92 1.86
CA SER A 96 -6.84 21.81 1.07
C SER A 96 -8.05 21.34 1.90
N GLY A 97 -7.86 21.08 3.20
CA GLY A 97 -8.92 20.62 4.11
C GLY A 97 -9.04 19.10 4.24
N ASP A 98 -8.15 18.34 3.60
CA ASP A 98 -8.13 16.88 3.69
C ASP A 98 -7.74 16.42 5.11
N GLN A 99 -8.29 15.29 5.53
CA GLN A 99 -7.96 14.64 6.79
C GLN A 99 -6.84 13.62 6.55
N ILE A 100 -5.76 13.75 7.32
CA ILE A 100 -4.65 12.80 7.36
C ILE A 100 -4.45 12.45 8.84
N THR A 101 -4.78 11.23 9.22
CA THR A 101 -4.76 10.78 10.62
C THR A 101 -3.83 9.59 10.74
N THR A 102 -2.80 9.69 11.58
CA THR A 102 -1.89 8.57 11.86
C THR A 102 -2.15 8.03 13.25
N THR A 103 -2.42 6.74 13.34
CA THR A 103 -2.52 5.96 14.58
C THR A 103 -1.40 4.92 14.62
N SER A 104 -1.11 4.38 15.80
CA SER A 104 -0.18 3.26 15.95
C SER A 104 -0.84 2.14 16.72
N GLU A 105 -0.67 0.92 16.22
CA GLU A 105 -1.19 -0.28 16.84
C GLU A 105 -0.19 -1.42 16.65
N SER A 106 0.15 -2.09 17.75
CA SER A 106 1.01 -3.29 17.74
C SER A 106 2.36 -3.12 17.00
N GLY A 107 2.91 -1.91 16.97
CA GLY A 107 4.20 -1.61 16.34
C GLY A 107 4.13 -1.19 14.86
N ALA A 108 2.94 -1.19 14.25
CA ALA A 108 2.70 -0.61 12.94
C ALA A 108 2.04 0.77 13.07
N PHE A 109 2.27 1.64 12.08
CA PHE A 109 1.56 2.91 11.94
C PHE A 109 0.52 2.83 10.83
N PHE A 110 -0.70 3.28 11.11
CA PHE A 110 -1.80 3.34 10.15
C PHE A 110 -2.11 4.79 9.87
N THR A 111 -2.02 5.20 8.60
CA THR A 111 -2.39 6.52 8.14
C THR A 111 -3.67 6.44 7.31
N GLU A 112 -4.75 6.97 7.88
CA GLU A 112 -6.04 7.14 7.22
C GLU A 112 -6.07 8.49 6.48
N LEU A 113 -6.56 8.45 5.24
CA LEU A 113 -6.60 9.56 4.32
C LEU A 113 -8.05 9.76 3.86
N THR A 114 -8.56 10.98 3.97
CA THR A 114 -9.93 11.31 3.50
C THR A 114 -9.93 12.71 2.92
N SER A 115 -10.43 12.87 1.70
CA SER A 115 -10.53 14.20 1.10
C SER A 115 -11.65 15.02 1.74
N GLN A 116 -11.54 16.35 1.69
CA GLN A 116 -12.52 17.26 2.29
C GLN A 116 -13.96 17.01 1.81
N ASP A 117 -14.12 16.63 0.54
CA ASP A 117 -15.41 16.34 -0.11
C ASP A 117 -15.86 14.88 0.06
N ASN A 118 -15.08 14.05 0.76
CA ASN A 118 -15.27 12.60 0.94
C ASN A 118 -15.28 11.77 -0.35
N THR A 119 -14.82 12.32 -1.48
CA THR A 119 -14.76 11.58 -2.75
C THR A 119 -13.52 10.71 -2.89
N LYS A 120 -12.52 10.86 -2.01
CA LYS A 120 -11.26 10.09 -2.00
C LYS A 120 -10.94 9.57 -0.62
N GLN A 121 -10.50 8.32 -0.54
CA GLN A 121 -10.07 7.66 0.69
C GLN A 121 -8.80 6.85 0.47
N GLY A 122 -8.03 6.64 1.52
CA GLY A 122 -6.84 5.80 1.48
C GLY A 122 -6.42 5.32 2.87
N ILE A 123 -5.71 4.20 2.90
CA ILE A 123 -5.13 3.62 4.10
C ILE A 123 -3.71 3.23 3.75
N ILE A 124 -2.73 3.76 4.50
CA ILE A 124 -1.31 3.41 4.39
C ILE A 124 -0.86 2.79 5.70
N VAL A 125 -0.21 1.63 5.60
CA VAL A 125 0.51 0.97 6.68
C VAL A 125 2.00 1.26 6.52
N THR A 126 2.63 1.76 7.56
CA THR A 126 4.09 1.90 7.63
C THR A 126 4.63 0.85 8.59
N LEU A 127 5.49 -0.01 8.06
CA LEU A 127 6.33 -0.92 8.84
C LEU A 127 7.57 -0.16 9.29
N ASP A 128 8.19 -0.61 10.38
CA ASP A 128 9.26 0.08 11.11
C ASP A 128 9.99 1.20 10.34
N ASP A 129 10.94 0.86 9.48
CA ASP A 129 12.00 1.76 9.05
C ASP A 129 12.10 1.90 7.52
N TYR A 130 11.76 0.87 6.72
CA TYR A 130 12.13 0.85 5.28
C TYR A 130 10.96 0.82 4.29
N GLN A 131 9.73 0.52 4.71
CA GLN A 131 8.60 0.32 3.78
C GLN A 131 7.27 0.80 4.36
N SER A 132 6.50 1.46 3.49
CA SER A 132 5.07 1.70 3.65
C SER A 132 4.31 1.10 2.47
N TYR A 133 3.08 0.66 2.69
CA TYR A 133 2.20 0.15 1.64
C TYR A 133 0.75 0.45 1.98
N GLY A 134 -0.11 0.46 0.98
CA GLY A 134 -1.53 0.68 1.23
C GLY A 134 -2.40 0.65 0.01
N ILE A 135 -3.64 1.05 0.21
CA ILE A 135 -4.68 1.12 -0.82
C ILE A 135 -5.32 2.50 -0.83
N TRP A 136 -5.94 2.83 -1.96
CA TRP A 136 -6.63 4.08 -2.16
C TRP A 136 -7.83 3.92 -3.10
N LEU A 137 -8.76 4.85 -3.00
CA LEU A 137 -9.98 4.94 -3.79
C LEU A 137 -10.31 6.40 -4.06
N THR A 138 -10.80 6.70 -5.27
CA THR A 138 -11.33 8.00 -5.68
C THR A 138 -12.70 7.83 -6.32
N GLY A 139 -13.46 8.92 -6.44
CA GLY A 139 -14.77 8.89 -7.11
C GLY A 139 -15.88 8.25 -6.27
N LEU A 140 -15.73 8.23 -4.94
CA LEU A 140 -16.83 7.90 -4.04
C LEU A 140 -17.99 8.88 -4.28
N ASP A 141 -19.19 8.35 -4.44
CA ASP A 141 -20.43 9.08 -4.70
C ASP A 141 -20.47 9.94 -5.99
N THR A 142 -19.53 9.77 -6.93
CA THR A 142 -19.49 10.57 -8.19
C THR A 142 -19.99 9.83 -9.42
N GLY A 143 -20.18 8.50 -9.34
CA GLY A 143 -20.57 7.65 -10.46
C GLY A 143 -19.42 6.89 -11.14
N ASN A 144 -18.18 7.33 -10.96
CA ASN A 144 -16.98 6.71 -11.54
C ASN A 144 -15.73 7.15 -10.77
N GLY A 145 -14.69 6.32 -10.77
CA GLY A 145 -13.45 6.62 -10.08
C GLY A 145 -12.36 5.60 -10.35
N SER A 146 -11.36 5.57 -9.50
CA SER A 146 -10.28 4.59 -9.54
C SER A 146 -9.98 4.06 -8.15
N PHE A 147 -9.54 2.81 -8.08
CA PHE A 147 -8.95 2.24 -6.88
C PHE A 147 -7.60 1.63 -7.21
N GLY A 148 -6.76 1.53 -6.21
CA GLY A 148 -5.44 0.98 -6.42
C GLY A 148 -4.69 0.75 -5.14
N ALA A 149 -3.44 0.34 -5.33
CA ALA A 149 -2.54 0.00 -4.28
C ALA A 149 -1.17 0.60 -4.55
N VAL A 150 -0.41 0.85 -3.49
CA VAL A 150 0.94 1.40 -3.56
C VAL A 150 1.83 0.70 -2.54
N SER A 151 3.09 0.48 -2.90
CA SER A 151 4.16 0.09 -1.98
C SER A 151 5.37 0.98 -2.24
N SER A 152 5.90 1.60 -1.19
CA SER A 152 6.98 2.56 -1.24
C SER A 152 8.02 2.28 -0.17
N GLY A 153 9.29 2.54 -0.46
CA GLY A 153 10.32 2.33 0.54
C GLY A 153 11.75 2.53 0.01
N GLU A 154 12.71 2.30 0.89
CA GLU A 154 14.13 2.28 0.54
C GLU A 154 14.49 0.95 -0.13
N LEU A 155 14.61 0.94 -1.46
CA LEU A 155 14.93 -0.27 -2.22
C LEU A 155 16.30 -0.83 -1.84
N THR A 156 16.36 -2.13 -1.53
CA THR A 156 17.64 -2.83 -1.37
C THR A 156 18.43 -2.78 -2.69
N PRO A 157 19.71 -2.33 -2.70
CA PRO A 157 20.55 -2.45 -3.88
C PRO A 157 20.64 -3.91 -4.34
N TYR A 158 20.54 -4.20 -5.64
CA TYR A 158 20.56 -5.57 -6.14
C TYR A 158 21.81 -6.36 -5.70
N THR A 159 22.94 -5.68 -5.57
CA THR A 159 24.22 -6.26 -5.10
C THR A 159 24.22 -6.62 -3.61
N ASN A 160 23.28 -6.08 -2.83
CA ASN A 160 23.13 -6.34 -1.41
C ASN A 160 22.10 -7.44 -1.12
N ILE A 161 21.35 -7.89 -2.14
CA ILE A 161 20.45 -9.04 -1.98
C ILE A 161 21.32 -10.30 -1.82
N PRO A 162 21.05 -11.13 -0.79
CA PRO A 162 21.77 -12.38 -0.60
C PRO A 162 21.77 -13.26 -1.85
N THR A 163 22.84 -14.00 -2.08
CA THR A 163 22.95 -14.95 -3.21
C THR A 163 22.73 -16.40 -2.80
N THR A 164 22.62 -16.65 -1.49
CA THR A 164 22.43 -17.98 -0.90
C THR A 164 21.63 -17.86 0.39
N GLY A 165 20.94 -18.93 0.76
CA GLY A 165 20.20 -19.05 2.01
C GLY A 165 18.69 -18.95 1.81
N ASN A 166 17.95 -19.11 2.92
CA ASN A 166 16.50 -19.07 2.94
C ASN A 166 16.05 -18.16 4.09
N PHE A 167 15.14 -17.22 3.81
CA PHE A 167 14.54 -16.36 4.83
C PHE A 167 13.02 -16.36 4.69
N SER A 168 12.34 -16.32 5.83
CA SER A 168 10.90 -16.11 5.92
C SER A 168 10.62 -14.66 6.26
N PHE A 169 9.58 -14.10 5.66
CA PHE A 169 9.07 -12.76 5.92
C PHE A 169 7.61 -12.88 6.36
N ILE A 170 7.27 -12.23 7.47
CA ILE A 170 5.90 -12.20 8.00
C ILE A 170 5.37 -10.77 7.93
N GLY A 171 4.13 -10.63 7.52
CA GLY A 171 3.50 -9.32 7.40
C GLY A 171 2.01 -9.39 7.18
N THR A 172 1.49 -8.38 6.49
CA THR A 172 0.07 -8.28 6.17
C THR A 172 -0.15 -7.72 4.76
N THR A 173 -1.37 -7.91 4.25
CA THR A 173 -1.82 -7.31 2.99
C THR A 173 -2.95 -6.33 3.25
N LEU A 174 -3.10 -5.32 2.39
CA LEU A 174 -4.33 -4.54 2.24
C LEU A 174 -4.85 -4.67 0.81
N GLY A 175 -6.17 -4.69 0.61
CA GLY A 175 -6.76 -4.81 -0.73
C GLY A 175 -8.06 -4.02 -0.90
N SER A 176 -8.31 -3.61 -2.12
CA SER A 176 -9.60 -3.16 -2.64
C SER A 176 -10.21 -4.32 -3.41
N TYR A 177 -11.34 -4.82 -2.91
CA TYR A 177 -12.06 -5.96 -3.46
C TYR A 177 -13.42 -5.52 -3.99
N ILE A 178 -13.72 -5.89 -5.23
CA ILE A 178 -15.05 -5.77 -5.81
C ILE A 178 -15.55 -7.19 -6.02
N ASP A 179 -16.70 -7.53 -5.44
CA ASP A 179 -17.28 -8.86 -5.62
C ASP A 179 -18.00 -9.00 -6.98
N SER A 180 -18.40 -10.22 -7.32
CA SER A 180 -19.15 -10.51 -8.56
C SER A 180 -20.50 -9.80 -8.67
N SER A 181 -21.04 -9.26 -7.57
CA SER A 181 -22.24 -8.44 -7.54
C SER A 181 -21.93 -6.93 -7.63
N GLY A 182 -20.67 -6.52 -7.69
CA GLY A 182 -20.26 -5.12 -7.76
C GLY A 182 -20.22 -4.41 -6.42
N ASN A 183 -20.24 -5.12 -5.29
CA ASN A 183 -20.05 -4.51 -3.96
C ASN A 183 -18.55 -4.30 -3.70
N TYR A 184 -18.21 -3.12 -3.18
CA TYR A 184 -16.84 -2.80 -2.78
C TYR A 184 -16.57 -3.19 -1.32
N TYR A 185 -15.37 -3.71 -1.08
CA TYR A 185 -14.82 -3.99 0.24
C TYR A 185 -13.34 -3.60 0.31
N ALA A 186 -12.87 -3.19 1.48
CA ALA A 186 -11.46 -3.29 1.81
C ALA A 186 -11.16 -4.72 2.33
N THR A 187 -9.95 -5.23 2.13
CA THR A 187 -9.53 -6.54 2.65
C THR A 187 -8.22 -6.42 3.42
N THR A 188 -8.04 -7.29 4.40
CA THR A 188 -6.74 -7.50 5.08
C THR A 188 -6.51 -8.97 5.35
N SER A 189 -5.25 -9.39 5.34
CA SER A 189 -4.85 -10.78 5.59
C SER A 189 -3.44 -10.86 6.18
N GLN A 190 -3.12 -11.97 6.83
CA GLN A 190 -1.75 -12.28 7.25
C GLN A 190 -0.95 -12.79 6.06
N LEU A 191 0.30 -12.33 5.92
CA LEU A 191 1.22 -12.72 4.86
C LEU A 191 2.37 -13.55 5.43
N ASN A 192 2.67 -14.67 4.78
CA ASN A 192 3.94 -15.39 4.89
C ASN A 192 4.60 -15.44 3.51
N ALA A 193 5.88 -15.09 3.45
CA ALA A 193 6.67 -15.17 2.23
C ALA A 193 8.01 -15.84 2.50
N ASP A 194 8.26 -16.98 1.86
CA ASP A 194 9.49 -17.74 2.02
C ASP A 194 10.38 -17.55 0.78
N VAL A 195 11.58 -17.03 1.00
CA VAL A 195 12.53 -16.67 -0.05
C VAL A 195 13.68 -17.67 -0.09
N ASP A 196 13.98 -18.19 -1.27
CA ASP A 196 15.19 -18.95 -1.54
C ASP A 196 16.12 -18.13 -2.44
N PHE A 197 17.23 -17.66 -1.85
CA PHE A 197 18.22 -16.84 -2.56
C PHE A 197 19.09 -17.65 -3.51
N ASN A 198 19.17 -18.98 -3.33
CA ASN A 198 19.93 -19.85 -4.23
C ASN A 198 19.21 -19.99 -5.58
N SER A 199 17.89 -20.19 -5.54
CA SER A 199 17.04 -20.33 -6.72
C SER A 199 16.42 -18.99 -7.19
N ARG A 200 16.56 -17.93 -6.38
CA ARG A 200 15.96 -16.61 -6.60
C ARG A 200 14.45 -16.66 -6.80
N SER A 201 13.82 -17.49 -5.98
CA SER A 201 12.37 -17.65 -5.94
C SER A 201 11.81 -17.30 -4.57
N LEU A 202 10.52 -17.01 -4.56
CA LEU A 202 9.75 -16.73 -3.37
C LEU A 202 8.39 -17.40 -3.48
N SER A 203 7.93 -18.10 -2.43
CA SER A 203 6.53 -18.49 -2.28
C SER A 203 5.81 -17.45 -1.43
N LEU A 204 4.66 -16.98 -1.91
CA LEU A 204 3.80 -16.02 -1.23
C LEU A 204 2.50 -16.71 -0.86
N GLU A 205 2.12 -16.64 0.41
CA GLU A 205 0.86 -17.20 0.91
C GLU A 205 0.20 -16.22 1.87
N THR A 206 -1.12 -16.09 1.79
CA THR A 206 -1.90 -15.36 2.79
C THR A 206 -2.89 -16.23 3.51
N SER A 207 -3.28 -15.81 4.70
CA SER A 207 -4.25 -16.52 5.54
C SER A 207 -5.12 -15.54 6.34
N GLY A 208 -6.26 -16.04 6.81
CA GLY A 208 -7.15 -15.26 7.68
C GLY A 208 -7.71 -14.01 7.01
N THR A 209 -7.93 -14.03 5.70
CA THR A 209 -8.47 -12.86 4.99
C THR A 209 -9.85 -12.49 5.53
N ILE A 210 -10.02 -11.22 5.87
CA ILE A 210 -11.30 -10.59 6.17
C ILE A 210 -11.59 -9.50 5.15
N LYS A 211 -12.87 -9.21 4.93
CA LYS A 211 -13.33 -8.08 4.13
C LYS A 211 -14.22 -7.15 4.96
N VAL A 212 -14.10 -5.86 4.70
CA VAL A 212 -14.79 -4.79 5.42
C VAL A 212 -15.53 -3.92 4.41
N ASP A 213 -16.83 -3.71 4.61
CA ASP A 213 -17.61 -2.80 3.76
C ASP A 213 -17.36 -1.31 4.11
N LEU A 214 -17.91 -0.40 3.30
CA LEU A 214 -17.74 1.05 3.49
C LEU A 214 -18.35 1.60 4.80
N ILE A 215 -19.18 0.83 5.50
CA ILE A 215 -19.76 1.24 6.79
C ILE A 215 -19.15 0.49 7.98
N GLY A 216 -18.11 -0.33 7.74
CA GLY A 216 -17.31 -0.99 8.76
C GLY A 216 -17.77 -2.39 9.17
N ASN A 217 -18.65 -3.05 8.41
CA ASN A 217 -19.02 -4.44 8.72
C ASN A 217 -17.92 -5.39 8.24
N GLU A 218 -17.40 -6.20 9.16
CA GLU A 218 -16.37 -7.19 8.89
C GLU A 218 -16.98 -8.58 8.64
N LEU A 219 -16.45 -9.29 7.64
CA LEU A 219 -16.83 -10.64 7.28
C LEU A 219 -15.58 -11.47 6.95
N ASP A 220 -15.57 -12.73 7.38
CA ASP A 220 -14.56 -13.70 6.93
C ASP A 220 -14.63 -13.87 5.41
N ALA A 221 -13.46 -13.90 4.77
CA ALA A 221 -13.29 -14.02 3.33
C ALA A 221 -12.11 -14.95 3.00
N PHE A 222 -12.05 -16.12 3.64
CA PHE A 222 -10.94 -17.08 3.47
C PHE A 222 -10.77 -17.57 2.03
N ASP A 223 -11.82 -17.47 1.20
CA ASP A 223 -11.76 -17.73 -0.24
C ASP A 223 -10.91 -16.72 -1.00
N LEU A 224 -10.59 -15.57 -0.40
CA LEU A 224 -9.67 -14.56 -0.93
C LEU A 224 -8.23 -14.70 -0.45
N ASN A 225 -7.90 -15.73 0.35
CA ASN A 225 -6.51 -16.05 0.66
C ASN A 225 -5.73 -16.31 -0.64
N LEU A 226 -4.53 -15.76 -0.73
CA LEU A 226 -3.69 -15.75 -1.92
C LEU A 226 -2.58 -16.79 -1.80
N GLU A 227 -2.19 -17.36 -2.93
CA GLU A 227 -0.98 -18.18 -3.07
C GLU A 227 -0.31 -17.88 -4.40
N GLY A 228 1.02 -18.05 -4.46
CA GLY A 228 1.75 -18.04 -5.73
C GLY A 228 3.26 -18.05 -5.57
N ASN A 229 3.95 -18.07 -6.70
CA ASN A 229 5.41 -18.10 -6.76
C ASN A 229 5.93 -16.91 -7.55
N LEU A 230 6.89 -16.20 -6.98
CA LEU A 230 7.57 -15.06 -7.57
C LEU A 230 9.04 -15.41 -7.84
N THR A 231 9.63 -14.68 -8.78
CA THR A 231 11.06 -14.77 -9.11
C THR A 231 11.65 -13.38 -9.26
N TYR A 232 12.98 -13.28 -9.12
CA TYR A 232 13.73 -12.07 -9.40
C TYR A 232 15.07 -12.40 -10.05
N ALA A 233 15.47 -11.62 -11.05
CA ALA A 233 16.74 -11.84 -11.75
C ALA A 233 17.27 -10.54 -12.36
N GLY A 234 18.55 -10.24 -12.13
CA GLY A 234 19.23 -9.09 -12.73
C GLY A 234 18.84 -7.72 -12.15
N SER A 235 17.81 -7.66 -11.30
CA SER A 235 17.38 -6.46 -10.59
C SER A 235 16.70 -6.83 -9.26
N ASN A 236 16.54 -5.84 -8.37
CA ASN A 236 15.63 -5.94 -7.23
C ASN A 236 14.22 -5.68 -7.76
N HIS A 237 13.61 -6.66 -8.42
CA HIS A 237 12.22 -6.63 -8.86
C HIS A 237 11.70 -8.07 -8.82
N LEU A 238 10.75 -8.31 -7.93
CA LEU A 238 10.06 -9.58 -7.79
C LEU A 238 8.79 -9.55 -8.62
N SER A 239 8.55 -10.59 -9.40
CA SER A 239 7.28 -10.76 -10.11
C SER A 239 6.89 -12.23 -10.24
N GLY A 240 5.60 -12.47 -10.34
CA GLY A 240 5.06 -13.82 -10.43
C GLY A 240 3.54 -13.84 -10.52
N ASN A 241 3.00 -15.00 -10.84
CA ASN A 241 1.56 -15.22 -10.85
C ASN A 241 1.09 -15.59 -9.45
N ILE A 242 -0.10 -15.13 -9.11
CA ILE A 242 -0.82 -15.50 -7.89
C ILE A 242 -2.27 -15.84 -8.21
N ASN A 243 -2.90 -16.59 -7.32
CA ASN A 243 -4.30 -16.93 -7.39
C ASN A 243 -4.93 -16.96 -5.99
N THR A 244 -6.25 -16.86 -5.93
CA THR A 244 -6.98 -17.23 -4.72
C THR A 244 -6.89 -18.75 -4.50
N THR A 245 -6.84 -19.16 -3.24
CA THR A 245 -6.62 -20.57 -2.83
C THR A 245 -7.86 -21.46 -3.00
N ASN A 246 -9.03 -20.90 -3.31
CA ASN A 246 -10.28 -21.67 -3.44
C ASN A 246 -10.85 -21.64 -4.87
N ALA A 247 -10.98 -22.84 -5.47
CA ALA A 247 -11.28 -23.08 -6.88
C ALA A 247 -12.68 -22.65 -7.38
N GLY A 248 -13.54 -22.11 -6.51
CA GLY A 248 -14.90 -21.65 -6.87
C GLY A 248 -14.98 -20.19 -7.33
N ASN A 249 -14.08 -19.34 -6.83
CA ASN A 249 -13.96 -17.90 -7.14
C ASN A 249 -12.47 -17.63 -7.47
N SER A 250 -11.95 -18.30 -8.49
CA SER A 250 -10.52 -18.24 -8.82
C SER A 250 -10.19 -16.90 -9.47
N LEU A 251 -9.82 -15.92 -8.67
CA LEU A 251 -9.14 -14.74 -9.16
C LEU A 251 -7.70 -15.14 -9.48
N THR A 252 -7.23 -14.72 -10.65
CA THR A 252 -5.84 -14.92 -11.05
C THR A 252 -5.23 -13.59 -11.40
N GLY A 253 -3.94 -13.46 -11.15
CA GLY A 253 -3.28 -12.17 -11.25
C GLY A 253 -1.78 -12.28 -11.15
N THR A 254 -1.15 -11.12 -11.00
CA THR A 254 0.29 -11.06 -10.80
C THR A 254 0.65 -10.13 -9.65
N VAL A 255 1.87 -10.32 -9.15
CA VAL A 255 2.51 -9.48 -8.14
C VAL A 255 3.67 -8.72 -8.79
N SER A 256 3.88 -7.50 -8.34
CA SER A 256 5.13 -6.74 -8.54
C SER A 256 5.63 -6.24 -7.19
N GLY A 257 6.85 -6.60 -6.83
CA GLY A 257 7.41 -6.27 -5.51
C GLY A 257 8.92 -6.04 -5.52
N HIS A 258 9.43 -5.69 -4.34
CA HIS A 258 10.83 -5.36 -4.08
C HIS A 258 11.24 -5.79 -2.67
N PHE A 259 12.54 -6.01 -2.50
CA PHE A 259 13.16 -6.01 -1.18
C PHE A 259 13.48 -4.58 -0.75
N TYR A 260 13.31 -4.30 0.54
CA TYR A 260 13.55 -3.01 1.16
C TYR A 260 14.57 -3.09 2.29
N GLY A 261 15.26 -1.98 2.53
CA GLY A 261 16.34 -1.85 3.49
C GLY A 261 17.72 -2.24 2.93
N PRO A 262 18.81 -1.83 3.60
CA PRO A 262 20.18 -2.02 3.11
C PRO A 262 20.62 -3.49 2.97
N ASN A 263 19.98 -4.42 3.69
CA ASN A 263 20.32 -5.84 3.76
C ASN A 263 19.11 -6.77 3.60
N THR A 264 18.07 -6.36 2.85
CA THR A 264 16.86 -7.18 2.62
C THR A 264 16.09 -7.46 3.93
N GLU A 265 15.91 -6.42 4.74
CA GLU A 265 15.19 -6.47 6.02
C GLU A 265 13.68 -6.62 5.82
N GLN A 266 13.17 -6.11 4.71
CA GLN A 266 11.75 -6.08 4.42
C GLN A 266 11.46 -6.50 2.98
N LEU A 267 10.21 -6.91 2.74
CA LEU A 267 9.67 -7.32 1.46
C LEU A 267 8.31 -6.65 1.27
N GLY A 268 8.03 -6.16 0.08
CA GLY A 268 6.72 -5.58 -0.20
C GLY A 268 6.42 -5.41 -1.66
N GLY A 269 5.19 -4.98 -1.96
CA GLY A 269 4.76 -4.80 -3.33
C GLY A 269 3.26 -4.57 -3.48
N VAL A 270 2.81 -4.70 -4.72
CA VAL A 270 1.42 -4.62 -5.13
C VAL A 270 1.02 -5.89 -5.87
N PHE A 271 -0.27 -6.21 -5.81
CA PHE A 271 -0.87 -7.32 -6.53
C PHE A 271 -2.18 -6.89 -7.16
N ASP A 272 -2.56 -7.57 -8.23
CA ASP A 272 -3.82 -7.34 -8.91
C ASP A 272 -4.31 -8.65 -9.52
N LEU A 273 -5.52 -9.08 -9.11
CA LEU A 273 -6.20 -10.27 -9.58
C LEU A 273 -7.59 -9.91 -10.12
N SER A 274 -8.04 -10.67 -11.11
CA SER A 274 -9.40 -10.55 -11.66
C SER A 274 -9.92 -11.90 -12.14
N SER A 275 -11.24 -12.01 -12.26
CA SER A 275 -11.91 -13.07 -13.03
C SER A 275 -12.49 -12.51 -14.34
N ASP A 276 -13.17 -13.38 -15.10
CA ASP A 276 -14.01 -12.95 -16.22
C ASP A 276 -15.27 -12.25 -15.67
N GLY A 277 -15.19 -10.93 -15.45
CA GLY A 277 -16.32 -10.15 -14.96
C GLY A 277 -15.92 -8.92 -14.14
N LEU A 278 -16.74 -8.62 -13.13
CA LEU A 278 -16.52 -7.49 -12.20
C LEU A 278 -15.60 -7.82 -11.04
N GLU A 279 -15.46 -9.11 -10.73
CA GLU A 279 -14.77 -9.53 -9.52
C GLU A 279 -13.27 -9.28 -9.65
N THR A 280 -12.74 -8.40 -8.79
CA THR A 280 -11.35 -7.96 -8.82
C THR A 280 -10.83 -7.74 -7.42
N LEU A 281 -9.55 -8.02 -7.22
CA LEU A 281 -8.83 -7.77 -5.98
C LEU A 281 -7.48 -7.11 -6.32
N THR A 282 -7.36 -5.82 -6.02
CA THR A 282 -6.13 -5.04 -6.19
C THR A 282 -5.63 -4.62 -4.83
N GLY A 283 -4.37 -4.88 -4.51
CA GLY A 283 -3.86 -4.64 -3.16
C GLY A 283 -2.36 -4.50 -3.07
N SER A 284 -1.89 -4.30 -1.85
CA SER A 284 -0.48 -4.16 -1.52
C SER A 284 -0.15 -4.97 -0.28
N PHE A 285 1.15 -5.15 -0.06
CA PHE A 285 1.64 -5.92 1.07
C PHE A 285 3.00 -5.42 1.54
N GLY A 286 3.28 -5.70 2.79
CA GLY A 286 4.59 -5.51 3.39
C GLY A 286 4.83 -6.56 4.46
N ALA A 287 6.08 -6.99 4.58
CA ALA A 287 6.52 -8.02 5.50
C ALA A 287 7.94 -7.78 5.99
N ILE A 288 8.21 -8.20 7.23
CA ILE A 288 9.49 -8.07 7.91
C ILE A 288 10.16 -9.44 7.97
N LYS A 289 11.45 -9.48 7.72
CA LYS A 289 12.29 -10.67 7.82
C LYS A 289 12.35 -11.18 9.28
N LEU A 290 12.25 -12.50 9.45
CA LEU A 290 12.47 -13.19 10.73
C LEU A 290 13.96 -13.39 11.09
#